data_AF-A0A937W695-F1
#
_entry.id   AF-A0A937W695-F1
#
_cell.length_a   1.000
_cell.length_b   1.000
_cell.length_c   1.000
_cell.angle_alpha   90.00
_cell.angle_beta   90.00
_cell.angle_gamma   90.00
#
_symmetry.space_group_name_H-M   'P 1'
#
loop_
_entity.id
_entity.type
_entity.pdbx_description
1 polymer ?
#
loop_
_entity_poly.entity_id
_entity_poly.type
_entity_poly.pdbx_seq_one_letter_code
_entity_poly.pdbx_strand_id
1 'polypeptide(L)'
;MTLYGHGKVVRVDPAAMQVTQEYTLPGGPKSGPYAVTVDGAGLVWANAFATDTIVRLNPQDGTMRPFTLPAKGVGVRKMIVDATGRLVVYGQPQRAAGGD
;
A
#
# COMPACT_ATOMS: atom_id res chain seq x y z
N MET A 1 2.77 -2.84 -8.33
CA MET A 1 3.02 -4.06 -7.53
C MET A 1 3.62 -3.66 -6.19
N THR A 2 3.41 -4.41 -5.11
CA THR A 2 4.04 -4.20 -3.80
C THR A 2 5.24 -5.15 -3.61
N LEU A 3 6.28 -4.68 -2.94
CA LEU A 3 7.45 -5.47 -2.53
C LEU A 3 7.52 -5.47 -1.00
N TYR A 4 6.90 -6.47 -0.38
CA TYR A 4 6.68 -6.54 1.08
C TYR A 4 7.97 -6.36 1.90
N GLY A 5 9.02 -7.15 1.61
CA GLY A 5 10.28 -7.11 2.37
C GLY A 5 11.19 -5.91 2.07
N HIS A 6 10.87 -5.13 1.03
CA HIS A 6 11.67 -3.96 0.63
C HIS A 6 10.99 -2.65 0.98
N GLY A 7 9.71 -2.69 1.39
CA GLY A 7 8.98 -1.49 1.72
C GLY A 7 8.64 -0.61 0.53
N LYS A 8 8.46 -1.22 -0.65
CA LYS A 8 8.29 -0.48 -1.91
C LYS A 8 6.98 -0.79 -2.61
N VAL A 9 6.50 0.20 -3.35
CA VAL A 9 5.59 0.02 -4.48
C VAL A 9 6.42 0.19 -5.75
N VAL A 10 6.19 -0.66 -6.74
CA VAL A 10 6.90 -0.60 -8.02
C VAL A 10 5.93 -0.54 -9.19
N ARG A 11 6.31 0.23 -10.21
CA ARG A 11 5.69 0.20 -11.53
C ARG A 11 6.48 -0.76 -12.41
N VAL A 12 5.75 -1.60 -13.14
CA VAL A 12 6.31 -2.61 -14.03
C VAL A 12 5.78 -2.34 -15.43
N ASP A 13 6.66 -2.37 -16.42
CA ASP A 13 6.30 -2.54 -17.82
C ASP A 13 6.25 -4.05 -18.10
N PRO A 14 5.05 -4.62 -18.28
CA PRO A 14 4.90 -6.05 -18.50
C PRO A 14 5.35 -6.48 -19.90
N ALA A 15 5.37 -5.60 -20.89
CA ALA A 15 5.82 -5.94 -22.25
C ALA A 15 7.35 -6.02 -22.30
N ALA A 16 8.03 -5.08 -21.63
CA ALA A 16 9.49 -5.08 -21.49
C ALA A 16 10.00 -6.00 -20.38
N MET A 17 9.11 -6.54 -19.53
CA MET A 17 9.45 -7.35 -18.35
C MET A 17 10.40 -6.63 -17.38
N GLN A 18 10.18 -5.34 -17.15
CA GLN A 18 11.08 -4.49 -16.37
C GLN A 18 10.35 -3.66 -15.31
N VAL A 19 11.02 -3.45 -14.17
CA VAL A 19 10.62 -2.43 -13.20
C VAL A 19 11.07 -1.08 -13.74
N THR A 20 10.13 -0.17 -13.94
CA THR A 20 10.41 1.15 -14.52
C THR A 20 10.54 2.23 -13.45
N GLN A 21 9.87 2.06 -12.31
CA GLN A 21 9.95 2.99 -11.17
C GLN A 21 9.78 2.24 -9.86
N GLU A 22 10.46 2.74 -8.83
CA GLU A 22 10.35 2.27 -7.46
C GLU A 22 10.02 3.42 -6.51
N TYR A 23 9.15 3.13 -5.56
CA TYR A 23 8.65 4.11 -4.60
C TYR A 23 8.78 3.53 -3.19
N THR A 24 9.67 4.09 -2.38
CA THR A 24 9.82 3.70 -0.97
C THR A 24 8.70 4.28 -0.13
N LEU A 25 7.91 3.41 0.52
CA LEU A 25 6.83 3.86 1.39
C LEU A 25 7.37 4.39 2.73
N PRO A 26 6.60 5.25 3.43
CA PRO A 26 6.83 5.59 4.83
C PRO A 26 7.04 4.35 5.69
N GLY A 27 8.09 4.35 6.53
CA GLY A 27 8.53 3.19 7.30
C GLY A 27 9.57 2.31 6.59
N GLY A 28 9.91 2.62 5.33
CA GLY A 28 10.99 1.98 4.60
C GLY A 28 10.82 0.46 4.51
N PRO A 29 11.91 -0.34 4.53
CA PRO A 29 11.85 -1.80 4.44
C PRO A 29 10.94 -2.50 5.45
N LYS A 30 10.64 -1.85 6.59
CA LYS A 30 9.75 -2.39 7.64
C LYS A 30 8.28 -2.06 7.42
N SER A 31 7.93 -1.26 6.42
CA SER A 31 6.54 -0.84 6.17
C SER A 31 5.60 -2.00 5.81
N GLY A 32 6.14 -3.08 5.22
CA GLY A 32 5.38 -4.28 4.88
C GLY A 32 4.22 -4.00 3.90
N PRO A 33 4.45 -3.42 2.71
CA PRO A 33 3.38 -3.15 1.78
C PRO A 33 2.73 -4.44 1.29
N TYR A 34 1.40 -4.47 1.30
CA TYR A 34 0.66 -5.68 1.03
C TYR A 34 -0.35 -5.51 -0.11
N ALA A 35 -1.44 -4.78 0.14
CA ALA A 35 -2.45 -4.45 -0.85
C ALA A 35 -2.06 -3.20 -1.64
N VAL A 36 -2.39 -3.21 -2.93
CA VAL A 36 -2.32 -2.05 -3.82
C VAL A 36 -3.52 -2.02 -4.75
N THR A 37 -4.04 -0.82 -5.00
CA THR A 37 -5.11 -0.57 -5.98
C THR A 37 -4.91 0.80 -6.63
N VAL A 38 -5.62 1.07 -7.71
CA VAL A 38 -5.54 2.33 -8.47
C VAL A 38 -6.94 2.89 -8.60
N ASP A 39 -7.12 4.18 -8.33
CA ASP A 39 -8.41 4.85 -8.51
C ASP A 39 -8.63 5.35 -9.94
N GLY A 40 -9.83 5.88 -10.20
CA GLY A 40 -10.20 6.42 -11.52
C GLY A 40 -9.39 7.66 -11.95
N ALA A 41 -8.68 8.31 -11.03
CA ALA A 41 -7.78 9.42 -11.33
C ALA A 41 -6.33 8.95 -11.59
N GLY A 42 -6.07 7.64 -11.54
CA GLY A 42 -4.74 7.06 -11.71
C GLY A 42 -3.84 7.19 -10.48
N LEU A 43 -4.39 7.57 -9.32
CA LEU A 43 -3.63 7.57 -8.07
C LEU A 43 -3.53 6.16 -7.52
N VAL A 44 -2.35 5.83 -7.01
CA VAL A 44 -2.03 4.51 -6.47
C VAL A 44 -2.27 4.52 -4.96
N TRP A 45 -3.05 3.57 -4.46
CA TRP A 45 -3.29 3.37 -3.04
C TRP A 45 -2.61 2.10 -2.58
N ALA A 46 -1.69 2.20 -1.63
CA ALA A 46 -1.00 1.05 -1.03
C ALA A 46 -1.08 1.13 0.49
N ASN A 47 -1.16 0.02 1.19
CA ASN A 47 -1.04 0.02 2.66
C ASN A 47 0.39 -0.28 3.09
N ALA A 48 0.79 0.26 4.25
CA ALA A 48 1.91 -0.23 5.05
C ALA A 48 1.33 -1.08 6.19
N PHE A 49 1.47 -2.40 6.09
CA PHE A 49 0.85 -3.36 7.00
C PHE A 49 1.35 -3.20 8.44
N ALA A 50 2.65 -2.94 8.63
CA ALA A 50 3.26 -2.88 9.95
C ALA A 50 2.87 -1.63 10.76
N THR A 51 2.38 -0.59 10.09
CA THR A 51 2.10 0.72 10.71
C THR A 51 0.62 1.11 10.68
N ASP A 52 -0.26 0.22 10.20
CA ASP A 52 -1.68 0.49 9.96
C ASP A 52 -1.89 1.80 9.18
N THR A 53 -1.11 2.01 8.13
CA THR A 53 -1.15 3.23 7.31
C THR A 53 -1.58 2.90 5.89
N ILE A 54 -2.38 3.78 5.28
CA ILE A 54 -2.66 3.80 3.84
C ILE A 54 -1.88 4.96 3.22
N VAL A 55 -1.27 4.75 2.07
CA VAL A 55 -0.50 5.75 1.35
C VAL A 55 -1.11 5.93 -0.03
N ARG A 56 -1.46 7.18 -0.33
CA ARG A 56 -1.82 7.60 -1.69
C ARG A 56 -0.57 8.13 -2.38
N LEU A 57 -0.20 7.53 -3.49
CA LEU A 57 0.94 7.88 -4.33
C LEU A 57 0.42 8.45 -5.66
N ASN A 58 0.89 9.63 -6.05
CA ASN A 58 0.76 10.12 -7.41
C ASN A 58 1.94 9.60 -8.24
N PRO A 59 1.73 8.69 -9.22
CA PRO A 59 2.83 8.13 -9.98
C PRO A 59 3.47 9.13 -10.96
N GLN A 60 2.84 10.27 -11.23
CA GLN A 60 3.35 11.29 -12.16
C GLN A 60 4.53 12.07 -11.59
N ASP A 61 4.48 12.39 -10.30
CA ASP A 61 5.49 13.20 -9.60
C ASP A 61 6.12 12.48 -8.40
N GLY A 62 5.64 11.29 -8.05
CA GLY A 62 6.12 10.51 -6.92
C GLY A 62 5.63 11.00 -5.55
N THR A 63 4.74 11.99 -5.50
CA THR A 63 4.24 12.55 -4.24
C THR A 63 3.42 11.52 -3.47
N MET A 64 3.67 11.45 -2.16
CA MET A 64 3.00 10.52 -1.25
C MET A 64 2.24 11.25 -0.15
N ARG A 65 1.02 10.79 0.13
CA ARG A 65 0.22 11.23 1.27
C ARG A 65 -0.16 10.02 2.14
N PRO A 66 0.38 9.91 3.36
CA PRO A 66 -0.01 8.87 4.30
C PRO A 66 -1.31 9.23 5.05
N PHE A 67 -2.06 8.19 5.41
CA PHE A 67 -3.29 8.21 6.20
C PHE A 67 -3.21 7.10 7.24
N THR A 68 -3.05 7.46 8.51
CA THR A 68 -3.08 6.49 9.61
C THR A 68 -4.50 6.00 9.82
N LEU A 69 -4.70 4.69 9.92
CA LEU A 69 -6.00 4.12 10.24
C LEU A 69 -6.36 4.40 11.71
N PRO A 70 -7.66 4.58 12.02
CA PRO A 70 -8.11 4.87 13.38
C PRO A 70 -7.92 3.69 14.34
N ALA A 71 -7.86 2.46 13.81
CA ALA A 71 -7.64 1.23 14.57
C ALA A 71 -6.21 0.70 14.35
N LYS A 72 -5.70 -0.02 15.36
CA LYS A 72 -4.42 -0.74 15.29
C LYS A 72 -4.63 -2.21 15.00
N GLY A 73 -3.64 -2.85 14.38
CA GLY A 73 -3.67 -4.27 14.05
C GLY A 73 -4.76 -4.61 13.04
N VAL A 74 -5.17 -3.68 12.19
CA VAL A 74 -6.25 -3.88 11.19
C VAL A 74 -5.87 -5.00 10.23
N GLY A 75 -4.56 -5.10 9.93
CA GLY A 75 -4.03 -6.16 9.08
C GLY A 75 -4.63 -6.12 7.68
N VAL A 76 -4.58 -4.94 7.04
CA VAL A 76 -5.13 -4.70 5.71
C VAL A 76 -4.50 -5.65 4.69
N ARG A 77 -5.34 -6.50 4.07
CA ARG A 77 -4.93 -7.46 3.03
C ARG A 77 -5.57 -7.20 1.67
N LYS A 78 -6.65 -6.41 1.63
CA LYS A 78 -7.32 -6.03 0.39
C LYS A 78 -7.87 -4.61 0.49
N MET A 79 -7.79 -3.89 -0.61
CA MET A 79 -8.41 -2.58 -0.80
C MET A 79 -9.08 -2.54 -2.17
N ILE A 80 -10.24 -1.90 -2.25
CA ILE A 80 -10.95 -1.64 -3.51
C ILE A 80 -11.36 -0.18 -3.56
N VAL A 81 -11.35 0.40 -4.75
CA VAL A 81 -11.90 1.73 -5.01
C VAL A 81 -13.20 1.54 -5.79
N ASP A 82 -14.28 2.17 -5.33
CA ASP A 82 -15.54 2.16 -6.08
C ASP A 82 -15.57 3.28 -7.15
N ALA A 83 -16.59 3.27 -8.01
CA ALA A 83 -16.71 4.21 -9.12
C ALA A 83 -16.80 5.69 -8.70
N THR A 84 -17.09 5.97 -7.42
CA THR A 84 -17.13 7.32 -6.86
C THR A 84 -15.79 7.78 -6.28
N GLY A 85 -14.78 6.91 -6.31
CA GLY A 85 -13.46 7.18 -5.73
C GLY A 85 -13.36 6.86 -4.23
N ARG A 86 -14.36 6.19 -3.64
CA ARG A 86 -14.30 5.79 -2.23
C ARG A 86 -13.47 4.52 -2.08
N LEU A 87 -12.49 4.59 -1.18
CA LEU A 87 -11.64 3.47 -0.82
C LEU A 87 -12.30 2.62 0.28
N VAL A 88 -12.55 1.34 -0.02
CA VAL A 88 -13.02 0.34 0.94
C VAL A 88 -11.86 -0.57 1.31
N VAL A 89 -11.66 -0.76 2.60
CA VAL A 89 -10.49 -1.42 3.18
C VAL A 89 -10.94 -2.68 3.91
N TYR A 90 -10.32 -3.81 3.58
CA TYR A 90 -10.57 -5.11 4.23
C TYR A 90 -9.32 -5.56 4.96
N GLY A 91 -9.48 -5.71 6.27
CA GLY A 91 -8.45 -6.20 7.17
C GLY A 91 -8.77 -7.58 7.71
N GLN A 92 -7.73 -8.38 7.94
CA GLN A 92 -7.81 -9.51 8.85
C GLN A 92 -6.97 -9.14 10.08
N PRO A 93 -7.59 -9.00 11.27
CA PRO A 93 -6.89 -8.57 12.45
C PRO A 93 -5.61 -9.38 12.66
N GLN A 94 -4.52 -8.66 12.90
CA GLN A 94 -3.26 -9.31 13.21
C GLN A 94 -3.44 -10.03 14.55
N ARG A 95 -3.15 -11.33 14.60
CA ARG A 95 -3.01 -11.98 15.90
C ARG A 95 -1.93 -11.21 16.65
N ALA A 96 -2.18 -10.89 17.92
CA ALA A 96 -1.09 -10.51 18.80
C ALA A 96 -0.02 -11.59 18.65
N ALA A 97 1.21 -11.20 18.32
CA ALA A 97 2.32 -12.13 18.45
C ALA A 97 2.28 -12.59 19.90
N GLY A 98 2.00 -13.88 20.12
CA GLY A 98 2.17 -14.47 21.44
C GLY A 98 3.60 -14.20 21.86
N GLY A 99 3.77 -13.47 22.95
CA GLY A 99 5.05 -13.39 23.63
C GLY A 99 5.20 -14.68 24.42
N ASP A 100 6.14 -15.51 23.99
CA ASP A 100 6.76 -16.54 24.83
C ASP A 100 8.00 -15.93 25.51
#